data_AF-A0A2M7A0P3-F1
#
_entry.id   AF-A0A2M7A0P3-F1
#
_cell.length_a   1.000
_cell.length_b   1.000
_cell.length_c   1.000
_cell.angle_alpha   90.00
_cell.angle_beta   90.00
_cell.angle_gamma   90.00
#
_symmetry.space_group_name_H-M   'P 1'
#
loop_
_entity.id
_entity.type
_entity.pdbx_description
1 polymer ?
#
loop_
_entity_poly.entity_id
_entity_poly.type
_entity_poly.pdbx_seq_one_letter_code
_entity_poly.pdbx_strand_id
1 'polypeptide(L)'
;NAANESEQLVVASIGLAVPTDKNRYGYLSEHHAHGITMKKCGDYAEDLAASMLATTLGLSDEDSLSYDEKKKHWQMMKMIVKTTNITQSAIGKNGLWTTCIAVAVFVP
;
A
#
# COMPACT_ATOMS: atom_id res chain seq x y z
N ASN A 1 10.73 10.70 0.13
CA ASN A 1 11.68 9.78 -0.53
C ASN A 1 12.51 10.54 -1.56
N ALA A 2 13.84 10.57 -1.46
CA ALA A 2 14.73 11.32 -2.36
C ALA A 2 16.02 10.54 -2.69
N ALA A 3 16.63 10.80 -3.85
CA ALA A 3 17.94 10.29 -4.26
C ALA A 3 18.76 11.36 -4.97
N ASN A 4 20.08 11.33 -4.77
CA ASN A 4 21.07 12.12 -5.51
C ASN A 4 22.05 11.24 -6.31
N GLU A 5 21.89 9.92 -6.23
CA GLU A 5 22.69 8.93 -6.95
C GLU A 5 22.13 8.73 -8.36
N SER A 6 23.03 8.59 -9.34
CA SER A 6 22.65 8.33 -10.73
C SER A 6 21.98 6.96 -10.84
N GLU A 7 20.96 6.87 -11.70
CA GLU A 7 20.28 5.61 -12.07
C GLU A 7 19.49 4.92 -10.95
N GLN A 8 19.44 5.49 -9.75
CA GLN A 8 18.64 4.96 -8.66
C GLN A 8 17.15 5.20 -8.91
N LEU A 9 16.36 4.13 -9.04
CA LEU A 9 14.91 4.22 -9.12
C LEU A 9 14.32 4.55 -7.75
N VAL A 10 13.66 5.69 -7.62
CA VAL A 10 12.99 6.16 -6.40
C VAL A 10 11.48 6.04 -6.56
N VAL A 11 10.79 5.47 -5.58
CA VAL A 11 9.34 5.23 -5.65
C VAL A 11 8.64 5.65 -4.35
N ALA A 12 7.47 6.28 -4.48
CA ALA A 12 6.56 6.57 -3.38
C ALA A 12 5.16 6.11 -3.74
N SER A 13 4.48 5.46 -2.80
CA SER A 13 3.14 4.89 -2.99
C SER A 13 2.24 5.18 -1.79
N ILE A 14 0.96 5.37 -2.07
CA ILE A 14 -0.13 5.35 -1.10
C ILE A 14 -1.11 4.26 -1.48
N GLY A 15 -1.46 3.39 -0.52
CA GLY A 15 -2.52 2.39 -0.65
C GLY A 15 -3.78 2.82 0.10
N LEU A 16 -4.94 2.39 -0.39
CA LEU A 16 -6.26 2.62 0.21
C LEU A 16 -7.04 1.32 0.21
N ALA A 17 -7.62 0.98 1.36
CA ALA A 17 -8.61 -0.09 1.51
C ALA A 17 -9.93 0.49 2.04
N VAL A 18 -11.04 0.16 1.38
CA VAL A 18 -12.38 0.62 1.74
C VAL A 18 -13.22 -0.58 2.18
N PRO A 19 -13.79 -0.58 3.41
CA PRO A 19 -14.60 -1.68 3.88
C PRO A 19 -15.96 -1.74 3.16
N THR A 20 -16.59 -2.92 3.22
CA THR A 20 -17.96 -3.12 2.75
C THR A 20 -18.99 -2.39 3.59
N ASP A 21 -18.75 -2.31 4.90
CA ASP A 21 -19.57 -1.54 5.84
C ASP A 21 -19.22 -0.05 5.74
N LYS A 22 -20.14 0.73 5.15
CA LYS A 22 -19.98 2.17 4.95
C LYS A 22 -19.98 2.98 6.25
N ASN A 23 -20.35 2.38 7.39
CA ASN A 23 -20.26 3.03 8.70
C ASN A 23 -18.88 2.88 9.35
N ARG A 24 -17.96 2.14 8.72
CA ARG A 24 -16.58 1.96 9.19
C ARG A 24 -15.60 2.80 8.39
N TYR A 25 -14.51 3.17 9.04
CA TYR A 25 -13.41 3.87 8.39
C TYR A 25 -12.65 2.94 7.43
N GLY A 26 -12.12 3.51 6.35
CA GLY A 26 -11.14 2.87 5.49
C GLY A 26 -9.72 2.97 6.06
N TYR A 27 -8.77 2.30 5.41
CA TYR A 27 -7.37 2.30 5.82
C TYR A 27 -6.49 2.88 4.72
N LEU A 28 -5.56 3.75 5.09
CA LEU A 28 -4.51 4.26 4.22
C LEU A 28 -3.17 3.70 4.65
N SER A 29 -2.33 3.35 3.69
CA SER A 29 -0.94 2.94 3.90
C SER A 29 -0.02 3.80 3.04
N GLU A 30 1.22 3.94 3.48
CA GLU A 30 2.28 4.57 2.69
C GLU A 30 3.45 3.60 2.51
N HIS A 31 4.11 3.71 1.36
CA HIS A 31 5.34 2.96 1.13
C HIS A 31 6.34 3.78 0.30
N HIS A 32 7.59 3.76 0.74
CA HIS A 32 8.71 4.38 0.05
C HIS A 32 9.76 3.31 -0.22
N ALA A 33 10.27 3.27 -1.45
CA ALA A 33 11.23 2.25 -1.83
C ALA A 33 12.23 2.75 -2.89
N HIS A 34 13.32 2.00 -3.02
CA HIS A 34 14.33 2.17 -4.06
C HIS A 34 14.52 0.86 -4.83
N GLY A 35 14.82 0.94 -6.12
CA GLY A 35 15.18 -0.22 -6.94
C GLY A 35 14.05 -1.23 -7.21
N ILE A 36 12.82 -0.95 -6.77
CA ILE A 36 11.63 -1.76 -7.07
C ILE A 36 10.73 -1.05 -8.07
N THR A 37 10.00 -1.82 -8.89
CA THR A 37 9.10 -1.23 -9.88
C THR A 37 7.93 -0.51 -9.23
N MET A 38 7.39 0.50 -9.93
CA MET A 38 6.16 1.20 -9.53
C MET A 38 5.05 0.21 -9.18
N LYS A 39 4.84 -0.82 -10.02
CA LYS A 39 3.82 -1.85 -9.78
C LYS A 39 4.02 -2.58 -8.45
N LYS A 40 5.24 -3.07 -8.16
CA LYS A 40 5.51 -3.80 -6.91
C LYS A 40 5.33 -2.91 -5.68
N CYS A 41 5.76 -1.65 -5.76
CA CYS A 41 5.60 -0.68 -4.68
C CYS A 41 4.11 -0.35 -4.44
N GLY A 42 3.35 -0.22 -5.53
CA GLY A 42 1.90 -0.01 -5.52
C GLY A 42 1.14 -1.18 -4.91
N ASP A 43 1.36 -2.39 -5.43
CA ASP A 43 0.76 -3.62 -4.94
C ASP A 43 1.06 -3.82 -3.44
N TYR A 44 2.31 -3.56 -3.01
CA TYR A 44 2.68 -3.65 -1.60
C TYR A 44 1.93 -2.67 -0.71
N ALA A 45 1.84 -1.39 -1.12
CA ALA A 45 1.08 -0.41 -0.35
C ALA A 45 -0.41 -0.81 -0.27
N GLU A 46 -0.99 -1.24 -1.39
CA GLU A 46 -2.38 -1.68 -1.45
C GLU A 46 -2.66 -2.87 -0.51
N ASP A 47 -1.83 -3.92 -0.58
CA ASP A 47 -1.93 -5.11 0.27
C ASP A 47 -1.73 -4.77 1.75
N LEU A 48 -0.84 -3.82 2.05
CA LEU A 48 -0.63 -3.32 3.40
C LEU A 48 -1.89 -2.62 3.91
N ALA A 49 -2.53 -1.76 3.12
CA ALA A 49 -3.78 -1.10 3.52
C ALA A 49 -4.89 -2.14 3.78
N ALA A 50 -5.00 -3.15 2.92
CA ALA A 50 -5.98 -4.23 3.07
C ALA A 50 -5.75 -5.06 4.34
N SER A 51 -4.50 -5.47 4.58
CA SER A 51 -4.12 -6.27 5.75
C SER A 51 -4.34 -5.51 7.05
N MET A 52 -4.00 -4.22 7.08
CA MET A 52 -4.22 -3.38 8.26
C MET A 52 -5.72 -3.17 8.52
N LEU A 53 -6.53 -2.95 7.47
CA LEU A 53 -7.98 -2.90 7.61
C LEU A 53 -8.53 -4.23 8.16
N ALA A 54 -8.10 -5.36 7.61
CA ALA A 54 -8.53 -6.69 8.05
C ALA A 54 -8.23 -6.92 9.55
N THR A 55 -7.06 -6.52 10.01
CA THR A 55 -6.67 -6.60 11.42
C THR A 55 -7.62 -5.79 12.31
N THR A 56 -7.99 -4.57 11.89
CA THR A 56 -8.98 -3.75 12.64
C THR A 56 -10.39 -4.34 12.66
N LEU A 57 -10.70 -5.24 11.73
CA LEU A 57 -11.98 -5.95 11.66
C LEU A 57 -11.95 -7.29 12.40
N GLY A 58 -10.85 -7.62 13.10
CA GLY A 58 -10.71 -8.84 13.90
C GLY A 58 -10.18 -10.05 13.12
N LEU A 59 -9.70 -9.86 11.88
CA LEU A 59 -8.93 -10.86 11.16
C LEU A 59 -7.44 -10.59 11.38
N SER A 60 -6.95 -10.84 12.59
CA SER A 60 -5.52 -10.79 12.88
C SER A 60 -4.81 -12.08 12.43
N ASP A 61 -3.56 -11.94 12.04
CA ASP A 61 -2.66 -13.05 11.76
C ASP A 61 -2.23 -13.73 13.07
N GLU A 62 -3.11 -14.54 13.65
CA GLU A 62 -2.66 -15.61 14.56
C GLU A 62 -1.96 -16.70 13.73
N ASP A 63 -0.73 -17.04 14.14
CA ASP A 63 0.32 -17.84 13.47
C ASP A 63 -0.03 -19.31 13.12
N SER A 64 -1.30 -19.67 12.87
CA SER A 64 -1.69 -21.04 12.56
C SER A 64 -2.13 -21.25 11.09
N LEU A 65 -1.16 -21.67 10.27
CA LEU A 65 -1.19 -22.61 9.11
C LEU A 65 -2.22 -22.47 7.95
N SER A 66 -1.68 -22.25 6.74
CA SER A 66 -2.05 -22.61 5.34
C SER A 66 -3.51 -22.84 4.90
N TYR A 67 -4.33 -23.60 5.63
CA TYR A 67 -5.76 -23.74 5.30
C TYR A 67 -6.54 -22.50 5.76
N ASP A 68 -6.16 -21.96 6.93
CA ASP A 68 -6.78 -20.73 7.45
C ASP A 68 -6.37 -19.51 6.64
N GLU A 69 -5.19 -19.49 5.99
CA GLU A 69 -4.77 -18.40 5.10
C GLU A 69 -5.76 -18.18 3.94
N LYS A 70 -6.20 -19.26 3.28
CA LYS A 70 -7.18 -19.18 2.19
C LYS A 70 -8.55 -18.70 2.69
N LYS A 71 -8.94 -19.12 3.89
CA LYS A 71 -10.19 -18.72 4.52
C LYS A 71 -10.16 -17.26 4.99
N LYS A 72 -9.06 -16.82 5.61
CA LYS A 72 -8.79 -15.43 6.01
C LYS A 72 -8.76 -14.52 4.79
N HIS A 73 -8.06 -14.92 3.73
CA HIS A 73 -8.04 -14.19 2.46
C HIS A 73 -9.45 -14.01 1.88
N TRP A 74 -10.26 -15.08 1.88
CA TRP A 74 -11.65 -15.00 1.44
C TRP A 74 -12.54 -14.15 2.36
N GLN A 75 -12.37 -14.21 3.68
CA GLN A 75 -13.08 -13.36 4.64
C GLN A 75 -12.70 -11.88 4.47
N MET A 76 -11.41 -11.60 4.28
CA MET A 76 -10.90 -10.27 3.97
C MET A 76 -11.51 -9.74 2.67
N MET A 77 -11.54 -10.54 1.59
CA MET A 77 -12.20 -10.18 0.33
C MET A 77 -13.70 -9.87 0.48
N LYS A 78 -14.39 -10.45 1.48
CA LYS A 78 -15.80 -10.13 1.75
C LYS A 78 -16.00 -8.82 2.50
N MET A 79 -15.02 -8.43 3.31
CA MET A 79 -15.09 -7.24 4.15
C MET A 79 -14.52 -5.98 3.49
N ILE A 80 -13.77 -6.14 2.40
CA ILE A 80 -13.15 -5.04 1.65
C ILE A 80 -13.85 -4.94 0.30
N VAL A 81 -14.48 -3.78 0.04
CA VAL A 81 -15.16 -3.50 -1.23
C VAL A 81 -14.18 -3.12 -2.32
N LYS A 82 -13.14 -2.38 -1.94
CA LYS A 82 -12.20 -1.83 -2.91
C LYS A 82 -10.84 -1.62 -2.27
N THR A 83 -9.83 -2.02 -3.00
CA THR A 83 -8.44 -1.63 -2.77
C THR A 83 -7.94 -0.83 -3.97
N THR A 84 -7.13 0.18 -3.72
CA THR A 84 -6.48 0.99 -4.78
C THR A 84 -5.16 1.54 -4.28
N ASN A 85 -4.23 1.82 -5.19
CA ASN A 85 -3.03 2.59 -4.89
C ASN A 85 -2.78 3.72 -5.89
N ILE A 86 -2.00 4.71 -5.45
CA ILE A 86 -1.37 5.73 -6.28
C ILE A 86 0.13 5.65 -6.03
N THR A 87 0.90 5.42 -7.10
CA THR A 87 2.35 5.28 -7.02
C THR A 87 3.04 6.21 -8.00
N GLN A 88 4.10 6.88 -7.55
CA GLN A 88 4.99 7.69 -8.38
C GLN A 88 6.42 7.15 -8.32
N SER A 89 7.07 7.05 -9.47
CA SER A 89 8.48 6.68 -9.57
C SER A 89 9.28 7.62 -10.46
N ALA A 90 10.57 7.78 -10.17
CA ALA A 90 11.51 8.54 -10.99
C ALA A 90 12.91 7.93 -10.88
N ILE A 91 13.71 8.09 -11.93
CA ILE A 91 15.12 7.68 -11.94
C ILE A 91 15.96 8.88 -11.49
N GLY A 92 16.84 8.66 -10.51
CA GLY A 92 17.81 9.63 -10.01
C GLY A 92 18.76 10.10 -11.10
N LYS A 93 19.06 11.40 -11.10
CA LYS A 93 19.97 12.02 -12.07
C LYS A 93 21.21 12.52 -11.35
N ASN A 94 22.38 12.18 -11.90
CA ASN A 94 23.67 12.55 -11.30
C ASN A 94 23.76 14.05 -11.00
N GLY A 95 24.15 14.38 -9.77
CA GLY A 95 24.32 15.76 -9.30
C GLY A 95 23.02 16.54 -9.07
N LEU A 96 21.84 15.91 -9.19
CA LEU A 96 20.54 16.52 -8.91
C LEU A 96 19.77 15.69 -7.90
N TRP A 97 19.02 16.36 -7.03
CA TRP A 97 18.09 15.70 -6.12
C TRP A 97 16.78 15.37 -6.85
N THR A 98 16.44 14.08 -6.90
CA THR A 98 15.16 13.59 -7.42
C THR A 98 14.29 13.14 -6.25
N THR A 99 13.05 13.62 -6.17
CA THR A 99 12.09 13.28 -5.11
C THR A 99 10.79 12.76 -5.72
N CYS A 100 10.26 11.66 -5.17
CA CYS A 100 8.94 11.13 -5.51
C CYS A 100 7.99 11.30 -4.31
N ILE A 101 6.75 11.71 -4.60
CA ILE A 101 5.70 11.93 -3.61
C ILE A 101 4.41 11.29 -4.14
N ALA A 102 3.70 10.60 -3.26
CA ALA A 102 2.31 10.17 -3.42
C ALA A 102 1.54 10.61 -2.18
N VAL A 103 0.29 11.07 -2.33
CA VAL A 103 -0.47 11.71 -1.25
C VAL A 103 -1.94 11.30 -1.30
N ALA A 104 -2.53 11.04 -0.14
CA ALA A 104 -3.98 11.05 0.05
C ALA A 104 -4.40 12.36 0.74
N VAL A 105 -5.26 13.14 0.09
CA VAL A 105 -5.72 14.44 0.58
C VAL A 105 -7.20 14.35 0.91
N PHE A 106 -7.55 14.59 2.18
CA PHE A 106 -8.94 14.72 2.61
C PHE A 106 -9.40 16.16 2.38
N VAL A 107 -10.52 16.33 1.70
CA VAL A 107 -11.13 17.63 1.41
C VAL A 107 -12.48 17.75 2.13
N PRO A 108 -12.91 18.95 2.54
CA PRO A 108 -14.21 19.18 3.18
C PRO A 108 -15.41 18.93 2.27
#